data_AF-A0A833XBW7-F1
#
_entry.id   AF-A0A833XBW7-F1
#
_cell.length_a   1.000
_cell.length_b   1.000
_cell.length_c   1.000
_cell.angle_alpha   90.00
_cell.angle_beta   90.00
_cell.angle_gamma   90.00
#
_symmetry.space_group_name_H-M   'P 1'
#
loop_
_entity.id
_entity.type
_entity.pdbx_description
1 polymer ?
#
loop_
_entity_poly.entity_id
_entity_poly.type
_entity_poly.pdbx_seq_one_letter_code
_entity_poly.pdbx_strand_id
1 'polypeptide(L)'
;MPVTDRLNGDNYHSWSRSMSKAISVKNKTGFITGIHKKPKSDTDPLYLPWIRCNDMVVSWILNSVAKNIGSSILYIDNASDMWKDLQDRFSQGPAYMENDWDG
;
A
#
# COMPACT_ATOMS: atom_id res chain seq x y z
N MET A 1 2.80 -4.67 13.05
CA MET A 1 1.56 -3.89 13.28
C MET A 1 0.40 -4.82 12.95
N PRO A 2 -0.57 -5.05 13.85
CA PRO A 2 -1.67 -5.94 13.53
C PRO A 2 -2.61 -5.24 12.55
N VAL A 3 -2.62 -5.69 11.30
CA VAL A 3 -3.79 -5.56 10.44
C VAL A 3 -4.62 -6.81 10.70
N THR A 4 -5.92 -6.64 10.97
CA THR A 4 -6.81 -7.74 11.41
C THR A 4 -6.81 -8.91 10.42
N ASP A 5 -6.81 -8.62 9.13
CA ASP A 5 -6.72 -9.60 8.06
C ASP A 5 -5.70 -9.18 7.01
N ARG A 6 -4.98 -10.15 6.45
CA ARG A 6 -4.07 -9.90 5.32
C ARG A 6 -4.88 -9.65 4.05
N LEU A 7 -4.41 -8.75 3.18
CA LEU A 7 -4.98 -8.58 1.85
C LEU A 7 -4.94 -9.92 1.10
N ASN A 8 -6.08 -10.41 0.62
CA ASN A 8 -6.19 -11.70 -0.06
C ASN A 8 -6.84 -11.63 -1.44
N GLY A 9 -7.17 -10.43 -1.91
CA GLY A 9 -7.84 -10.18 -3.20
C GLY A 9 -9.27 -9.68 -3.01
N ASP A 10 -10.03 -10.30 -2.12
CA ASP A 10 -11.47 -10.04 -1.95
C ASP A 10 -11.76 -8.97 -0.88
N ASN A 11 -10.81 -8.74 0.03
CA ASN A 11 -11.01 -7.89 1.20
C ASN A 11 -10.38 -6.49 1.10
N TYR A 12 -10.08 -6.01 -0.12
CA TYR A 12 -9.33 -4.76 -0.31
C TYR A 12 -9.93 -3.55 0.42
N HIS A 13 -11.24 -3.31 0.37
CA HIS A 13 -11.84 -2.14 1.02
C HIS A 13 -11.69 -2.17 2.55
N SER A 14 -11.89 -3.34 3.16
CA SER A 14 -11.73 -3.52 4.62
C SER A 14 -10.26 -3.45 5.04
N TRP A 15 -9.37 -4.08 4.25
CA TRP A 15 -7.93 -4.06 4.46
C TRP A 15 -7.37 -2.63 4.32
N SER A 16 -7.68 -1.92 3.23
CA SER A 16 -7.17 -0.59 2.95
C SER A 16 -7.59 0.41 4.02
N ARG A 17 -8.83 0.34 4.51
CA ARG A 17 -9.31 1.17 5.62
C ARG A 17 -8.55 0.90 6.93
N SER A 18 -8.37 -0.38 7.27
CA SER A 18 -7.69 -0.79 8.50
C SER A 18 -6.20 -0.42 8.47
N MET A 19 -5.54 -0.70 7.35
CA MET A 19 -4.13 -0.38 7.12
C MET A 19 -3.88 1.12 7.08
N SER A 20 -4.74 1.91 6.40
CA SER A 20 -4.67 3.37 6.38
C SER A 20 -4.76 3.96 7.79
N LYS A 21 -5.68 3.44 8.63
CA LYS A 21 -5.79 3.85 10.03
C LYS A 21 -4.54 3.52 10.83
N ALA A 22 -3.97 2.33 10.62
CA ALA A 22 -2.78 1.87 11.31
C ALA A 22 -1.51 2.68 10.92
N ILE A 23 -1.42 3.12 9.66
CA ILE A 23 -0.39 4.06 9.18
C ILE A 23 -0.63 5.48 9.74
N SER A 24 -1.89 5.92 9.82
CA SER A 24 -2.26 7.25 10.30
C SER A 24 -1.89 7.46 11.77
N VAL A 25 -2.10 6.48 12.64
CA VAL A 25 -1.69 6.57 14.06
C VAL A 25 -0.17 6.67 14.25
N LYS A 26 0.62 6.47 13.19
CA LYS A 26 2.09 6.64 13.18
C LYS A 26 2.53 7.90 12.43
N ASN A 27 1.61 8.76 12.01
CA ASN A 27 1.86 9.96 11.22
C ASN A 27 2.62 9.68 9.92
N LYS A 28 2.32 8.57 9.24
CA LYS A 28 2.99 8.17 7.99
C LYS A 28 2.09 8.18 6.75
N THR A 29 0.87 8.72 6.84
CA THR A 29 -0.09 8.71 5.73
C THR A 29 0.47 9.38 4.47
N GLY A 30 1.31 10.41 4.62
CA GLY A 30 1.94 11.10 3.49
C GLY A 30 2.85 10.22 2.63
N PHE A 31 3.31 9.06 3.13
CA PHE A 31 4.12 8.11 2.36
C PHE A 31 3.28 7.22 1.44
N ILE A 32 2.05 6.86 1.81
CA ILE A 32 1.16 6.09 0.93
C ILE A 32 0.39 6.99 -0.05
N THR A 33 0.15 8.26 0.30
CA THR A 33 -0.50 9.22 -0.60
C THR A 33 0.47 9.93 -1.54
N GLY A 34 1.79 9.74 -1.36
CA GLY A 34 2.81 10.42 -2.16
C GLY A 34 3.01 11.91 -1.83
N ILE A 35 2.39 12.42 -0.76
CA ILE A 35 2.59 13.80 -0.27
C ILE A 35 4.06 14.00 0.14
N HIS A 36 4.66 13.02 0.83
CA HIS A 36 6.07 13.05 1.21
C HIS A 36 6.94 12.53 0.06
N LYS A 37 7.35 13.43 -0.83
CA LYS A 37 8.24 13.09 -1.95
C LYS A 37 9.67 12.81 -1.47
N LYS A 38 10.33 11.85 -2.12
CA LYS A 38 11.75 11.58 -1.90
C LYS A 38 12.56 12.85 -2.18
N PRO A 39 13.47 13.27 -1.27
CA PRO A 39 14.40 14.35 -1.55
C PRO A 39 15.24 14.06 -2.79
N LYS A 40 15.52 15.10 -3.59
CA LYS A 40 16.25 14.96 -4.86
C LYS A 40 17.75 14.73 -4.66
N SER A 41 18.31 15.21 -3.56
CA SER A 41 19.72 15.06 -3.22
C SER A 41 19.87 14.21 -1.97
N ASP A 42 20.91 13.38 -1.95
CA ASP A 42 21.38 12.62 -0.80
C ASP A 42 22.02 13.48 0.29
N THR A 43 22.42 14.72 -0.04
CA THR A 43 22.91 15.72 0.92
C THR A 43 21.79 16.43 1.69
N ASP A 44 20.53 16.26 1.27
CA ASP A 44 19.39 16.82 1.98
C ASP A 44 19.28 16.16 3.37
N PRO A 45 19.20 16.94 4.47
CA PRO A 45 19.10 16.37 5.83
C PRO A 45 17.87 15.46 6.01
N LEU A 46 16.85 15.57 5.15
CA LEU A 46 15.67 14.72 5.15
C LEU A 46 15.82 13.44 4.33
N TYR A 47 16.91 13.24 3.57
CA TYR A 47 17.08 12.06 2.71
C TYR A 47 17.06 10.76 3.50
N LEU A 48 17.95 10.60 4.49
CA LEU A 48 18.01 9.40 5.31
C LEU A 48 16.76 9.20 6.18
N PRO A 49 16.20 10.22 6.85
CA PRO A 49 14.91 10.10 7.53
C PRO A 49 13.77 9.66 6.62
N TRP A 50 13.72 10.17 5.38
CA TRP A 50 12.71 9.80 4.39
C TRP A 50 12.84 8.31 4.03
N ILE A 51 14.05 7.83 3.72
CA ILE A 51 14.30 6.42 3.38
C ILE A 51 13.84 5.51 4.52
N ARG A 52 14.23 5.80 5.77
CA ARG A 52 13.79 5.01 6.94
C ARG A 52 12.28 4.96 7.09
N CYS A 53 11.60 6.08 6.85
CA CYS A 53 10.14 6.14 6.96
C CYS A 53 9.45 5.38 5.83
N ASN A 54 9.95 5.50 4.62
CA ASN A 54 9.48 4.75 3.47
C ASN A 54 9.63 3.24 3.70
N ASP A 55 10.81 2.78 4.10
CA ASP A 55 11.11 1.34 4.30
C ASP A 55 10.26 0.74 5.43
N MET A 56 9.95 1.53 6.47
CA MET A 56 8.99 1.14 7.50
C MET A 56 7.60 0.88 6.92
N VAL A 57 7.10 1.78 6.07
CA VAL A 57 5.76 1.66 5.48
C VAL A 57 5.72 0.51 4.47
N VAL A 58 6.74 0.36 3.63
CA VAL A 58 6.91 -0.81 2.73
C VAL A 58 6.87 -2.11 3.53
N SER A 59 7.64 -2.18 4.61
CA SER A 59 7.66 -3.36 5.49
C SER A 59 6.29 -3.64 6.11
N TRP A 60 5.53 -2.62 6.51
CA TRP A 60 4.19 -2.81 7.04
C TRP A 60 3.23 -3.32 5.96
N ILE A 61 3.29 -2.78 4.74
CA ILE A 61 2.47 -3.24 3.62
C ILE A 61 2.78 -4.71 3.31
N LEU A 62 4.05 -5.06 3.10
CA LEU A 62 4.47 -6.45 2.83
C LEU A 62 4.03 -7.44 3.91
N ASN A 63 4.08 -7.05 5.18
CA ASN A 63 3.63 -7.90 6.29
C ASN A 63 2.10 -7.99 6.43
N SER A 64 1.36 -7.15 5.71
CA SER A 64 -0.10 -7.07 5.76
C SER A 64 -0.80 -7.66 4.53
N VAL A 65 -0.07 -8.29 3.60
CA VAL A 65 -0.65 -8.92 2.40
C VAL A 65 -0.41 -10.43 2.40
N ALA A 66 -1.23 -11.17 1.66
CA ALA A 66 -1.02 -12.60 1.42
C ALA A 66 0.29 -12.82 0.66
N LYS A 67 0.92 -13.99 0.85
CA LYS A 67 2.28 -14.27 0.35
C LYS A 67 2.40 -14.11 -1.17
N ASN A 68 1.40 -14.56 -1.94
CA ASN A 68 1.36 -14.42 -3.39
C ASN A 68 1.30 -12.94 -3.83
N ILE A 69 0.52 -12.11 -3.14
CA ILE A 69 0.43 -10.66 -3.40
C ILE A 69 1.76 -9.99 -3.02
N GLY A 70 2.32 -10.33 -1.86
CA GLY A 70 3.61 -9.84 -1.38
C GLY A 70 4.75 -10.08 -2.38
N SER A 71 4.83 -11.28 -2.95
CA SER A 71 5.82 -11.59 -4.01
C SER A 71 5.67 -10.70 -5.25
N SER A 72 4.45 -10.28 -5.59
CA SER A 72 4.19 -9.45 -6.78
C SER A 72 4.55 -7.97 -6.62
N ILE A 73 4.72 -7.51 -5.37
CA ILE A 73 5.03 -6.11 -5.04
C ILE A 73 6.41 -5.96 -4.38
N LEU A 74 7.15 -7.06 -4.18
CA LEU A 74 8.41 -7.10 -3.41
C LEU A 74 9.48 -6.14 -3.95
N TYR A 75 9.50 -5.90 -5.25
CA TYR A 75 10.49 -5.04 -5.93
C TYR A 75 10.06 -3.58 -6.07
N ILE A 76 8.94 -3.19 -5.44
CA ILE A 76 8.49 -1.80 -5.43
C ILE A 76 9.06 -1.12 -4.20
N ASP A 77 10.08 -0.28 -4.40
CA ASP A 77 10.79 0.37 -3.29
C ASP A 77 10.00 1.51 -2.64
N ASN A 78 9.07 2.15 -3.36
CA ASN A 78 8.33 3.29 -2.86
C ASN A 78 6.95 2.85 -2.31
N ALA A 79 6.69 3.21 -1.06
CA ALA A 79 5.42 2.94 -0.40
C ALA A 79 4.20 3.50 -1.16
N SER A 80 4.30 4.67 -1.80
CA SER A 80 3.18 5.24 -2.57
C SER A 80 2.87 4.41 -3.82
N ASP A 81 3.92 3.93 -4.48
CA ASP A 81 3.78 3.16 -5.71
C ASP A 81 3.25 1.76 -5.40
N MET A 82 3.70 1.17 -4.30
CA MET A 82 3.18 -0.10 -3.78
C MET A 82 1.70 0.03 -3.39
N TRP A 83 1.34 1.11 -2.69
CA TRP A 83 -0.05 1.36 -2.31
C TRP A 83 -0.95 1.52 -3.52
N LYS A 84 -0.50 2.28 -4.52
CA LYS A 84 -1.23 2.51 -5.77
C LYS A 84 -1.40 1.22 -6.57
N ASP A 85 -0.36 0.42 -6.71
CA ASP A 85 -0.44 -0.87 -7.42
C ASP A 85 -1.48 -1.81 -6.78
N LEU A 86 -1.51 -1.89 -5.45
CA LEU A 86 -2.54 -2.65 -4.74
C LEU A 86 -3.95 -2.06 -4.92
N GLN A 87 -4.06 -0.73 -4.95
CA GLN A 87 -5.32 -0.06 -5.24
C GLN A 87 -5.82 -0.38 -6.64
N ASP A 88 -4.98 -0.20 -7.66
CA ASP A 88 -5.35 -0.41 -9.06
C ASP A 88 -5.77 -1.86 -9.33
N ARG A 89 -5.13 -2.83 -8.66
CA ARG A 89 -5.42 -4.27 -8.82
C ARG A 89 -6.68 -4.75 -8.10
N PHE A 90 -6.99 -4.23 -6.92
CA PHE A 90 -7.98 -4.82 -6.02
C PHE A 90 -9.11 -3.86 -5.59
N SER A 91 -9.08 -2.60 -6.02
CA SER A 91 -10.16 -1.64 -5.69
C SER A 91 -11.41 -1.81 -6.54
N GLN A 92 -11.30 -2.45 -7.70
CA GLN A 92 -12.45 -2.85 -8.50
C GLN A 92 -12.89 -4.24 -8.00
N GLY A 93 -14.05 -4.30 -7.33
CA GLY A 93 -14.78 -5.56 -7.13
C GLY A 93 -15.13 -6.19 -8.48
N PRO A 94 -15.61 -7.44 -8.53
CA PRO A 94 -15.76 -8.20 -9.78
C PRO A 94 -16.65 -7.46 -10.79
N ALA A 95 -16.04 -6.68 -11.68
CA ALA A 95 -16.70 -5.94 -12.75
C ALA A 95 -17.09 -6.84 -13.94
N TYR A 96 -17.21 -8.15 -13.71
CA TYR A 96 -17.38 -9.17 -14.74
C TYR A 96 -18.60 -10.09 -14.49
N MET A 97 -19.55 -9.71 -13.62
CA MET A 97 -20.78 -10.48 -13.40
C MET A 97 -22.07 -9.63 -13.52
N GLU A 98 -22.05 -8.54 -14.29
CA GLU A 98 -23.27 -7.72 -14.49
C GLU A 98 -23.58 -7.41 -15.97
N ASN A 99 -22.92 -8.03 -16.95
CA ASN A 99 -23.19 -7.75 -18.38
C ASN A 99 -23.46 -8.97 -19.27
N ASP A 100 -23.52 -10.21 -18.76
CA ASP A 100 -23.70 -11.41 -19.59
C ASP A 100 -25.03 -12.16 -19.36
N TRP A 101 -26.03 -11.53 -18.71
CA TRP A 101 -27.36 -12.14 -18.50
C TRP A 101 -28.56 -11.30 -18.95
N ASP A 102 -28.35 -10.09 -19.49
CA ASP A 102 -29.41 -9.28 -20.09
C ASP A 102 -29.04 -8.91 -21.55
N GLY A 103 -29.51 -9.74 -22.50
CA GLY A 103 -29.50 -9.41 -23.93
C GLY A 103 -29.28 -10.59 -24.86
#